data_AF-A0AAU7UWC0-F1
#
_entry.id   AF-A0AAU7UWC0-F1
#
_cell.length_a   1.000
_cell.length_b   1.000
_cell.length_c   1.000
_cell.angle_alpha   90.00
_cell.angle_beta   90.00
_cell.angle_gamma   90.00
#
_symmetry.space_group_name_H-M   'P 1'
#
loop_
_entity.id
_entity.type
_entity.pdbx_description
1 polymer ?
#
loop_
_entity_poly.entity_id
_entity_poly.type
_entity_poly.pdbx_seq_one_letter_code
_entity_poly.pdbx_strand_id
1 'polypeptide(L)'
;MTYRNRPSRIAVATLLAATTTLTLAACTPTSDNAPKVTRIEGDPKTWVRVHTIELSDGTSVLCLWEQSTGYDAGGLSCDWANKTTPSE
;
A
#
# COMPACT_ATOMS: atom_id res chain seq x y z
N MET A 1 39.21 12.08 -61.56
CA MET A 1 39.41 13.00 -60.41
C MET A 1 40.00 12.19 -59.26
N THR A 2 41.19 12.58 -58.82
CA THR A 2 42.05 11.84 -57.89
C THR A 2 41.61 12.11 -56.44
N TYR A 3 41.15 11.09 -55.71
CA TYR A 3 40.79 11.24 -54.29
C TYR A 3 42.05 11.14 -53.43
N ARG A 4 42.30 12.21 -52.68
CA ARG A 4 43.56 12.51 -51.99
C ARG A 4 43.54 11.89 -50.60
N ASN A 5 44.50 11.00 -50.33
CA ASN A 5 44.83 10.51 -48.99
C ASN A 5 45.22 11.65 -48.04
N ARG A 6 44.70 11.64 -46.81
CA ARG A 6 45.39 12.12 -45.60
C ARG A 6 44.97 11.29 -44.38
N PRO A 7 45.85 10.44 -43.83
CA PRO A 7 45.66 9.88 -42.50
C PRO A 7 46.23 10.86 -41.46
N SER A 8 45.43 11.27 -40.48
CA SER A 8 45.94 11.91 -39.26
C SER A 8 45.62 11.05 -38.05
N ARG A 9 46.64 10.90 -37.23
CA ARG A 9 46.85 9.89 -36.21
C ARG A 9 46.12 10.24 -34.91
N ILE A 10 45.61 9.20 -34.26
CA ILE A 10 45.69 8.89 -32.81
C ILE A 10 45.23 10.00 -31.85
N ALA A 11 44.17 9.74 -31.09
CA ALA A 11 44.23 9.72 -29.62
C ALA A 11 42.90 9.17 -29.06
N VAL A 12 42.95 7.98 -28.47
CA VAL A 12 42.79 7.72 -27.03
C VAL A 12 41.34 7.79 -26.56
N ALA A 13 40.81 6.60 -26.27
CA ALA A 13 39.58 6.35 -25.56
C ALA A 13 39.65 6.88 -24.12
N THR A 14 38.56 7.47 -23.65
CA THR A 14 38.24 7.53 -22.22
C THR A 14 36.78 7.15 -22.07
N LEU A 15 36.56 5.92 -21.58
CA LEU A 15 35.28 5.45 -21.06
C LEU A 15 34.84 6.35 -19.91
N LEU A 16 33.69 7.01 -20.04
CA LEU A 16 32.91 7.43 -18.88
C LEU A 16 31.86 6.36 -18.62
N ALA A 17 32.22 5.36 -17.82
CA ALA A 17 31.25 4.48 -17.19
C ALA A 17 30.51 5.31 -16.14
N ALA A 18 29.34 5.82 -16.49
CA ALA A 18 28.44 6.46 -15.54
C ALA A 18 27.89 5.38 -14.58
N THR A 19 28.56 5.19 -13.45
CA THR A 19 28.03 4.41 -12.33
C THR A 19 26.89 5.21 -11.71
N THR A 20 25.66 4.95 -12.15
CA THR A 20 24.47 5.42 -11.46
C THR A 20 24.33 4.61 -10.17
N THR A 21 24.81 5.17 -9.05
CA THR A 21 24.47 4.66 -7.72
C THR A 21 22.98 4.87 -7.52
N LEU A 22 22.18 3.82 -7.66
CA LEU A 22 20.80 3.81 -7.17
C LEU A 22 20.88 3.90 -5.63
N THR A 23 20.63 5.09 -5.10
CA THR A 23 20.36 5.26 -3.67
C THR A 23 19.03 4.55 -3.39
N LEU A 24 19.09 3.37 -2.77
CA LEU A 24 17.90 2.81 -2.12
C LEU A 24 17.54 3.75 -0.97
N ALA A 25 16.64 4.69 -1.25
CA ALA A 25 15.94 5.42 -0.21
C ALA A 25 15.14 4.37 0.58
N ALA A 26 15.68 3.96 1.72
CA ALA A 26 14.98 3.13 2.67
C ALA A 26 13.74 3.92 3.13
N CYS A 27 12.56 3.48 2.71
CA CYS A 27 11.30 3.90 3.33
C CYS A 27 11.29 3.34 4.76
N THR A 28 11.84 4.10 5.71
CA THR A 28 11.53 3.90 7.12
C THR A 28 10.07 4.28 7.33
N PRO A 29 9.19 3.38 7.77
CA PRO A 29 7.84 3.77 8.15
C PRO A 29 7.98 4.72 9.36
N THR A 30 7.71 6.00 9.14
CA THR A 30 7.57 6.97 10.21
C THR A 30 6.26 6.65 10.93
N SER A 31 6.33 5.76 11.92
CA SER A 31 5.18 5.27 12.70
C SER A 31 4.53 6.34 13.59
N ASP A 32 5.10 7.56 13.65
CA ASP A 32 4.61 8.63 14.53
C ASP A 32 3.28 9.25 14.09
N ASN A 33 2.82 8.99 12.85
CA ASN A 33 1.53 9.44 12.34
C ASN A 33 0.58 8.29 11.97
N ALA A 34 0.84 7.07 12.43
CA ALA A 34 -0.11 5.98 12.23
C ALA A 34 -1.43 6.35 12.92
N PRO A 35 -2.58 6.29 12.22
CA PRO A 35 -3.86 6.57 12.84
C PRO A 35 -4.02 5.64 14.04
N LYS A 36 -4.21 6.22 15.22
CA LYS A 36 -4.48 5.43 16.42
C LYS A 36 -5.83 4.76 16.23
N VAL A 37 -5.79 3.46 15.94
CA VAL A 37 -6.99 2.61 15.87
C VAL A 37 -7.61 2.64 17.25
N THR A 38 -8.68 3.41 17.39
CA THR A 38 -9.40 3.55 18.64
C THR A 38 -10.62 2.64 18.55
N ARG A 39 -10.73 1.68 19.47
CA ARG A 39 -11.92 0.84 19.55
C ARG A 39 -13.11 1.74 19.87
N ILE A 40 -14.17 1.67 19.06
CA ILE A 40 -15.42 2.35 19.39
C ILE A 40 -16.06 1.54 20.53
N GLU A 41 -16.09 2.12 21.72
CA GLU A 41 -16.76 1.54 22.89
C GLU A 41 -18.14 2.20 23.06
N GLY A 42 -19.15 1.39 23.38
CA GLY A 42 -20.55 1.84 23.55
C GLY A 42 -21.45 1.55 22.34
N ASP A 43 -22.66 2.10 22.37
CA ASP A 43 -23.64 1.89 21.30
C ASP A 43 -23.13 2.47 19.97
N PRO A 44 -23.33 1.75 18.84
CA PRO A 44 -22.91 2.23 17.54
C PRO A 44 -23.59 3.57 17.26
N LYS A 45 -22.78 4.56 16.85
CA LYS A 45 -23.33 5.84 16.41
C LYS A 45 -24.29 5.59 15.24
N THR A 46 -25.29 6.46 15.08
CA THR A 46 -26.31 6.33 14.01
C THR A 46 -25.73 6.40 12.59
N TRP A 47 -24.51 6.89 12.45
CA TRP A 47 -23.75 6.91 11.20
C TRP A 47 -22.77 5.73 11.06
N VAL A 48 -22.71 4.81 12.01
CA VAL A 48 -21.96 3.55 11.87
C VAL A 48 -22.95 2.46 11.51
N ARG A 49 -22.58 1.63 10.53
CA ARG A 49 -23.31 0.41 10.18
C ARG A 49 -22.50 -0.78 10.64
N VAL A 50 -23.19 -1.78 11.14
CA VAL A 50 -22.62 -3.01 11.68
C VAL A 50 -23.23 -4.18 10.92
N HIS A 51 -22.40 -5.07 10.40
CA HIS A 51 -22.82 -6.27 9.69
C HIS A 51 -21.86 -7.41 10.01
N THR A 52 -22.41 -8.59 10.25
CA THR A 52 -21.60 -9.81 10.36
C THR A 52 -21.55 -10.48 9.00
N ILE A 53 -20.35 -10.67 8.47
CA ILE A 53 -20.15 -11.47 7.26
C ILE A 53 -19.94 -12.93 7.66
N GLU A 54 -20.47 -13.84 6.85
CA GLU A 54 -20.20 -15.27 6.93
C GLU A 54 -19.35 -15.69 5.73
N LEU A 55 -18.26 -16.39 6.00
CA LEU A 55 -17.33 -16.92 5.00
C LEU A 55 -17.72 -18.35 4.62
N SER A 56 -17.16 -18.83 3.51
CA SER A 56 -17.46 -20.17 2.98
C SER A 56 -17.05 -21.32 3.89
N ASP A 57 -16.11 -21.08 4.81
CA ASP A 57 -15.67 -22.02 5.83
C ASP A 57 -16.56 -21.99 7.09
N GLY A 58 -17.65 -21.21 7.07
CA GLY A 58 -18.55 -21.01 8.21
C GLY A 58 -18.03 -20.02 9.25
N THR A 59 -16.83 -19.44 9.05
CA THR A 59 -16.31 -18.38 9.91
C THR A 59 -17.18 -17.13 9.78
N SER A 60 -17.53 -16.52 10.92
CA SER A 60 -18.22 -15.23 10.95
C SER A 60 -17.33 -14.12 11.51
N VAL A 61 -17.43 -12.92 10.91
CA VAL A 61 -16.62 -11.75 11.28
C VAL A 61 -17.51 -10.51 11.36
N LEU A 62 -17.38 -9.76 12.45
CA LEU A 62 -18.06 -8.48 12.61
C LEU A 62 -17.36 -7.41 11.76
N CYS A 63 -18.09 -6.76 10.86
CA CYS A 63 -17.62 -5.66 10.06
C CYS A 63 -18.44 -4.39 10.30
N LEU A 64 -17.79 -3.25 10.14
CA LEU A 64 -18.38 -1.93 10.30
C LEU A 64 -17.90 -0.98 9.21
N TRP A 65 -18.76 -0.05 8.83
CA TRP A 65 -18.46 1.04 7.91
C TRP A 65 -19.23 2.28 8.32
N GLU A 66 -18.77 3.45 7.86
CA GLU A 66 -19.48 4.69 8.09
C GLU A 66 -20.59 4.84 7.03
N GLN A 67 -21.71 5.39 7.41
CA GLN A 67 -22.78 5.76 6.51
C GLN A 67 -23.11 7.23 6.80
N SER A 68 -22.75 8.08 5.85
CA SER A 68 -23.05 9.50 5.91
C SER A 68 -24.23 9.79 4.98
N THR A 69 -25.32 10.32 5.54
CA THR A 69 -26.53 10.79 4.85
C THR A 69 -26.80 10.15 3.48
N GLY A 70 -27.18 8.86 3.48
CA GLY A 70 -27.63 8.15 2.29
C GLY A 70 -26.55 7.51 1.42
N TYR A 71 -25.28 7.61 1.81
CA TYR A 71 -24.17 6.95 1.11
C TYR A 71 -23.26 6.24 2.10
N ASP A 72 -22.75 5.08 1.68
CA ASP A 72 -21.68 4.40 2.42
C ASP A 72 -20.41 5.24 2.27
N ALA A 73 -19.91 5.72 3.41
CA ALA A 73 -18.74 6.57 3.52
C ALA A 73 -17.65 5.81 4.28
N GLY A 74 -16.39 5.99 3.89
CA GLY A 74 -15.28 5.28 4.52
C GLY A 74 -15.12 3.82 4.06
N GLY A 75 -14.04 3.20 4.53
CA GLY A 75 -13.70 1.82 4.19
C GLY A 75 -14.35 0.82 5.15
N LEU A 76 -14.69 -0.37 4.64
CA LEU A 76 -15.08 -1.51 5.46
C LEU A 76 -13.93 -1.88 6.41
N SER A 77 -14.21 -1.94 7.71
CA SER A 77 -13.31 -2.49 8.72
C SER A 77 -13.93 -3.73 9.35
N CYS A 78 -13.14 -4.78 9.59
CA CYS A 78 -13.63 -6.02 10.16
C CYS A 78 -12.76 -6.45 11.36
N ASP A 79 -13.41 -6.93 12.42
CA ASP A 79 -12.75 -7.44 13.63
C ASP A 79 -12.32 -8.91 13.43
N TRP A 80 -11.24 -9.09 12.68
CA TRP A 80 -10.66 -10.41 12.43
C TRP A 80 -10.08 -11.08 13.68
N ALA A 81 -9.76 -10.29 14.72
CA ALA A 81 -9.21 -10.80 15.96
C ALA A 81 -10.27 -11.55 16.78
N ASN A 82 -11.53 -11.10 16.71
CA ASN A 82 -12.67 -11.71 17.41
C ASN A 82 -13.62 -12.46 16.46
N LYS A 83 -13.10 -13.02 15.37
CA LYS A 83 -13.89 -13.88 14.48
C LYS A 83 -14.39 -15.12 15.23
N THR A 84 -15.58 -15.58 14.87
CA THR A 84 -16.13 -16.85 15.38
C THR A 84 -15.95 -17.92 14.33
N THR A 85 -15.17 -18.95 14.63
CA THR A 85 -15.02 -20.14 13.78
C THR A 85 -16.01 -21.22 14.22
N PRO A 86 -16.57 -22.02 13.30
CA PRO A 86 -17.36 -23.19 13.66
C PRO A 86 -16.53 -24.11 14.57
N SER A 87 -17.14 -24.63 15.63
CA SER A 87 -16.53 -25.70 16.42
C SER A 87 -16.60 -27.00 15.63
N GLU A 88 -15.46 -27.69 15.48
CA GLU A 88 -15.37 -29.05 14.94
C GLU A 88 -16.24 -30.06 15.72
#